data_AF-A0A4U2D1Z6-F1
#
_entry.id   AF-A0A4U2D1Z6-F1
#
_cell.length_a   1.000
_cell.length_b   1.000
_cell.length_c   1.000
_cell.angle_alpha   90.00
_cell.angle_beta   90.00
_cell.angle_gamma   90.00
#
_symmetry.space_group_name_H-M   'P 1'
#
loop_
_entity.id
_entity.type
_entity.pdbx_description
1 polymer ?
#
loop_
_entity_poly.entity_id
_entity_poly.type
_entity_poly.pdbx_seq_one_letter_code
_entity_poly.pdbx_strand_id
1 'polypeptide(L)'
;MINHHTVDFKKAFLGLTASFLVVLSLLLVDSAEESDKQYGMENQGVTRSLAELTQIINALEYNITALYPLHGDTYVFSHDKKIEGETCYFTSEEQHAPRFDFMFSGPREMCNPESDLYTEAGKRLFIAPTMAYFANTIDTISAIYFISKEKFIISSPSDFASYIKGDTFDSVVNSRPYWVNTIRFGLAQGQDQVVYTGQYDDHLTGQKVVTLTKGIYVNGEFKGVLGVDGYVSNLVSNPTHGYKVTSTRGANKYGFMDFTYSKPLYVDDINTQLYLSIEEDKSEHFLHVLEMEKIQLSILLVLYLLSVLWLWRFYTRQEHQRLNELAMRDPLTGLLNRRGFEARLLAQDEEPIIGVGVFDIDDFKVVNDQHGHKVGDEVICHVARLMLNSVRQQDIVARFGGEEFVVAITGESSELLSSIFERIQNDISLQSYRCPTGDKISISVPGGATLYSLYKFDSVGHLWENQSIRSSDEQLYKAKAAGKNQVCIQVY
;
A
#
# COMPACT_ATOMS: atom_id res chain seq x y z
N MET A 1 -40.64 10.94 22.63
CA MET A 1 -40.03 9.73 22.05
C MET A 1 -39.09 10.17 20.93
N ILE A 2 -37.79 10.30 21.20
CA ILE A 2 -36.78 10.57 20.17
C ILE A 2 -36.20 9.22 19.79
N ASN A 3 -36.50 8.77 18.58
CA ASN A 3 -36.07 7.48 18.05
C ASN A 3 -34.60 7.61 17.64
N HIS A 4 -33.67 7.43 18.58
CA HIS A 4 -32.25 7.34 18.24
C HIS A 4 -31.99 5.98 17.60
N HIS A 5 -32.01 5.93 16.27
CA HIS A 5 -31.30 4.91 15.51
C HIS A 5 -29.79 5.10 15.75
N THR A 6 -29.30 4.67 16.91
CA THR A 6 -27.86 4.47 17.11
C THR A 6 -27.47 3.34 16.18
N VAL A 7 -26.76 3.68 15.09
CA VAL A 7 -26.06 2.68 14.28
C VAL A 7 -25.26 1.81 15.24
N ASP A 8 -25.26 0.50 15.06
CA ASP A 8 -24.50 -0.42 15.91
C ASP A 8 -23.02 -0.35 15.51
N PHE A 9 -22.13 -0.05 16.47
CA PHE A 9 -20.68 0.04 16.23
C PHE A 9 -20.16 -1.21 15.52
N LYS A 10 -20.66 -2.40 15.88
CA LYS A 10 -20.25 -3.65 15.25
C LYS A 10 -20.62 -3.68 13.78
N LYS A 11 -21.82 -3.24 13.42
CA LYS A 11 -22.28 -3.19 12.02
C LYS A 11 -21.49 -2.17 11.20
N ALA A 12 -21.23 -0.99 11.77
CA ALA A 12 -20.43 0.03 11.11
C ALA A 12 -18.98 -0.43 10.89
N PHE A 13 -18.38 -1.06 11.90
CA PHE A 13 -17.04 -1.64 11.81
C PHE A 13 -16.98 -2.76 10.76
N LEU A 14 -17.94 -3.69 10.76
CA LEU A 14 -18.07 -4.74 9.75
C LEU A 14 -18.15 -4.15 8.34
N GLY A 15 -18.97 -3.12 8.12
CA GLY A 15 -19.07 -2.44 6.83
C GLY A 15 -17.73 -1.85 6.37
N LEU A 16 -17.03 -1.14 7.27
CA LEU A 16 -15.71 -0.58 7.00
C LEU A 16 -14.68 -1.66 6.64
N THR A 17 -14.64 -2.76 7.40
CA THR A 17 -13.72 -3.88 7.14
C THR A 17 -14.02 -4.57 5.81
N ALA A 18 -15.29 -4.70 5.44
CA ALA A 18 -15.68 -5.27 4.15
C ALA A 18 -15.22 -4.38 2.99
N SER A 19 -15.40 -3.06 3.08
CA SER A 19 -14.88 -2.12 2.07
C SER A 19 -13.36 -2.18 1.94
N PHE A 20 -12.63 -2.27 3.06
CA PHE A 20 -11.17 -2.45 3.04
C PHE A 20 -10.77 -3.73 2.31
N LEU A 21 -11.44 -4.86 2.58
CA LEU A 21 -11.15 -6.15 1.92
C LEU A 21 -11.46 -6.11 0.42
N VAL A 22 -12.52 -5.42 0.00
CA VAL A 22 -12.82 -5.24 -1.43
C VAL A 22 -11.72 -4.44 -2.12
N VAL A 23 -11.31 -3.31 -1.56
CA VAL A 23 -10.22 -2.50 -2.15
C VAL A 23 -8.91 -3.28 -2.16
N LEU A 24 -8.58 -3.98 -1.08
CA LEU A 24 -7.42 -4.86 -1.03
C LEU A 24 -7.47 -5.92 -2.14
N SER A 25 -8.62 -6.57 -2.35
CA SER A 25 -8.76 -7.56 -3.42
C SER A 25 -8.56 -6.98 -4.82
N LEU A 26 -9.03 -5.75 -5.07
CA LEU A 26 -8.83 -5.07 -6.35
C LEU A 26 -7.36 -4.74 -6.59
N LEU A 27 -6.64 -4.26 -5.57
CA LEU A 27 -5.19 -4.00 -5.66
C LEU A 27 -4.41 -5.27 -5.98
N LEU A 28 -4.77 -6.40 -5.37
CA LEU A 28 -4.12 -7.68 -5.64
C LEU A 28 -4.37 -8.19 -7.06
N VAL A 29 -5.52 -7.87 -7.67
CA VAL A 29 -5.80 -8.19 -9.07
C VAL A 29 -4.99 -7.29 -10.01
N ASP A 30 -4.92 -5.99 -9.73
CA ASP A 30 -4.16 -5.01 -10.52
C ASP A 30 -2.66 -5.36 -10.58
N SER A 31 -2.11 -5.85 -9.47
CA SER A 31 -0.71 -6.29 -9.40
C SER A 31 -0.37 -7.45 -10.36
N ALA A 32 -1.33 -8.32 -10.66
CA ALA A 32 -1.14 -9.38 -11.64
C ALA A 32 -1.04 -8.84 -13.08
N GLU A 33 -1.77 -7.76 -13.39
CA GLU A 33 -1.69 -7.08 -14.69
C GLU A 33 -0.36 -6.35 -14.86
N GLU A 34 0.13 -5.69 -13.80
CA GLU A 34 1.45 -5.03 -13.83
C GLU A 34 2.59 -6.06 -13.99
N SER A 35 2.45 -7.26 -13.42
CA SER A 35 3.40 -8.36 -13.61
C SER A 35 3.47 -8.84 -15.08
N ASP A 36 2.33 -8.94 -15.79
CA ASP A 36 2.31 -9.25 -17.23
C ASP A 36 2.97 -8.16 -18.07
N LYS A 37 2.74 -6.89 -17.70
CA LYS A 37 3.36 -5.74 -18.37
C LYS A 37 4.87 -5.70 -18.17
N GLN A 38 5.35 -5.99 -16.95
CA GLN A 38 6.78 -6.11 -16.67
C GLN A 38 7.43 -7.23 -17.48
N TYR A 39 6.79 -8.40 -17.52
CA TYR A 39 7.21 -9.50 -18.39
C TYR A 39 7.28 -9.07 -19.87
N GLY A 40 6.29 -8.30 -20.34
CA GLY A 40 6.26 -7.78 -21.71
C GLY A 40 7.43 -6.86 -22.03
N MET A 41 7.79 -5.97 -21.11
CA MET A 41 8.97 -5.10 -21.24
C MET A 41 10.27 -5.91 -21.27
N GLU A 42 10.40 -6.91 -20.39
CA GLU A 42 11.56 -7.80 -20.35
C GLU A 42 11.71 -8.59 -21.65
N ASN A 43 10.61 -9.14 -22.16
CA ASN A 43 10.58 -9.86 -23.43
C ASN A 43 11.04 -8.98 -24.61
N GLN A 44 10.64 -7.71 -24.63
CA GLN A 44 11.10 -6.75 -25.64
C GLN A 44 12.59 -6.43 -25.49
N GLY A 45 13.09 -6.30 -24.25
CA GLY A 45 14.50 -6.08 -23.96
C GLY A 45 15.37 -7.23 -24.47
N VAL A 46 15.06 -8.45 -24.05
CA VAL A 46 15.76 -9.67 -24.49
C VAL A 46 15.73 -9.81 -26.02
N THR A 47 14.56 -9.57 -26.64
CA THR A 47 14.41 -9.61 -28.09
C THR A 47 15.32 -8.60 -28.80
N ARG A 48 15.40 -7.37 -28.28
CA ARG A 48 16.28 -6.32 -28.84
C ARG A 48 17.75 -6.73 -28.75
N SER A 49 18.19 -7.24 -27.60
CA SER A 49 19.58 -7.67 -27.44
C SER A 49 19.92 -8.86 -28.34
N LEU A 50 18.99 -9.82 -28.51
CA LEU A 50 19.17 -10.90 -29.49
C LEU A 50 19.23 -10.38 -30.93
N ALA A 51 18.45 -9.36 -31.28
CA ALA A 51 18.51 -8.72 -32.59
C ALA A 51 19.85 -8.02 -32.83
N GLU A 52 20.40 -7.33 -31.83
CA GLU A 52 21.74 -6.72 -31.91
C GLU A 52 22.83 -7.77 -32.13
N LEU A 53 22.80 -8.89 -31.38
CA LEU A 53 23.73 -10.01 -31.60
C LEU A 53 23.55 -10.64 -32.99
N THR A 54 22.32 -10.73 -33.47
CA THR A 54 21.97 -11.22 -34.82
C THR A 54 22.51 -10.29 -35.91
N GLN A 55 22.51 -8.98 -35.69
CA GLN A 55 23.11 -8.03 -36.62
C GLN A 55 24.63 -8.19 -36.69
N ILE A 56 25.27 -8.41 -35.54
CA ILE A 56 26.73 -8.60 -35.46
C ILE A 56 27.17 -9.88 -36.16
N ILE A 57 26.51 -11.00 -35.88
CA ILE A 57 26.85 -12.29 -36.51
C ILE A 57 26.67 -12.23 -38.02
N ASN A 58 25.64 -11.55 -38.52
CA ASN A 58 25.43 -11.36 -39.97
C ASN A 58 26.51 -10.45 -40.59
N ALA A 59 26.90 -9.37 -39.91
CA ALA A 59 27.97 -8.48 -40.40
C ALA A 59 29.32 -9.20 -40.45
N LEU A 60 29.64 -9.98 -39.43
CA LEU A 60 30.86 -10.78 -39.38
C LEU A 60 30.83 -11.91 -40.41
N GLU A 61 29.71 -12.62 -40.58
CA GLU A 61 29.59 -13.65 -41.60
C GLU A 61 29.83 -13.08 -43.01
N TYR A 62 29.21 -11.94 -43.35
CA TYR A 62 29.45 -11.27 -44.63
C TYR A 62 30.94 -10.96 -44.84
N ASN A 63 31.62 -10.44 -43.81
CA ASN A 63 33.05 -10.16 -43.88
C ASN A 63 33.89 -11.42 -44.08
N ILE A 64 33.58 -12.54 -43.41
CA ILE A 64 34.29 -13.80 -43.60
C ILE A 64 34.06 -14.35 -45.01
N THR A 65 32.80 -14.36 -45.46
CA THR A 65 32.40 -14.86 -46.77
C THR A 65 33.08 -14.08 -47.90
N ALA A 66 33.19 -12.75 -47.76
CA ALA A 66 33.86 -11.87 -48.73
C ALA A 66 35.36 -12.17 -48.90
N LEU A 67 36.01 -12.85 -47.96
CA LEU A 67 37.43 -13.21 -48.05
C LEU A 67 37.69 -14.46 -48.89
N TYR A 68 36.69 -15.31 -49.15
CA TYR A 68 36.87 -16.56 -49.90
C TYR A 68 37.17 -16.38 -51.41
N PRO A 69 36.54 -15.43 -52.13
CA PRO A 69 36.82 -15.21 -53.56
C PRO A 69 38.19 -14.57 -53.85
N LEU A 70 38.92 -14.10 -52.83
CA LEU A 70 40.19 -13.40 -52.99
C LEU A 70 41.32 -14.39 -53.30
N HIS A 71 41.73 -14.41 -54.56
CA HIS A 71 42.80 -15.25 -55.10
C HIS A 71 44.10 -14.43 -55.27
N GLY A 72 45.17 -14.85 -54.59
CA GLY A 72 46.53 -14.34 -54.85
C GLY A 72 47.01 -13.15 -54.01
N ASP A 73 46.16 -12.54 -53.17
CA ASP A 73 46.56 -11.41 -52.33
C ASP A 73 47.22 -11.90 -51.03
N THR A 74 48.51 -11.59 -50.85
CA THR A 74 49.22 -11.78 -49.58
C THR A 74 48.89 -10.62 -48.64
N TYR A 75 48.00 -10.85 -47.69
CA TYR A 75 47.77 -9.93 -46.59
C TYR A 75 48.94 -10.00 -45.61
N VAL A 76 49.76 -8.95 -45.58
CA VAL A 76 50.85 -8.83 -44.59
C VAL A 76 50.26 -8.16 -43.34
N PHE A 77 49.51 -8.93 -42.56
CA PHE A 77 49.31 -8.60 -41.15
C PHE A 77 50.42 -9.27 -40.36
N SER A 78 51.21 -8.45 -39.67
CA SER A 78 52.28 -8.92 -38.81
C SER A 78 51.66 -9.60 -37.59
N HIS A 79 52.07 -10.85 -37.33
CA HIS A 79 51.50 -11.69 -36.28
C HIS A 79 52.59 -12.60 -35.72
N ASP A 80 52.53 -12.82 -34.42
CA ASP A 80 53.41 -13.75 -33.74
C ASP A 80 52.89 -15.18 -33.95
N LYS A 81 53.84 -16.09 -34.15
CA LYS A 81 53.58 -17.52 -34.34
C LYS A 81 54.22 -18.29 -33.22
N LYS A 82 53.42 -19.11 -32.54
CA LYS A 82 53.89 -19.97 -31.46
C LYS A 82 53.46 -21.40 -31.74
N ILE A 83 54.38 -22.35 -31.56
CA ILE A 83 54.10 -23.78 -31.71
C ILE A 83 54.27 -24.44 -30.34
N GLU A 84 53.24 -25.15 -29.88
CA GLU A 84 53.29 -26.00 -28.69
C GLU A 84 52.80 -27.41 -29.03
N GLY A 85 53.71 -28.39 -29.03
CA GLY A 85 53.40 -29.75 -29.45
C GLY A 85 52.89 -29.80 -30.90
N GLU A 86 51.69 -30.34 -31.09
CA GLU A 86 51.00 -30.45 -32.38
C GLU A 86 50.08 -29.25 -32.70
N THR A 87 50.12 -28.18 -31.89
CA THR A 87 49.26 -27.00 -32.05
C THR A 87 50.08 -25.78 -32.48
N CYS A 88 49.59 -25.06 -33.47
CA CYS A 88 50.07 -23.76 -33.91
C CYS A 88 49.10 -22.68 -33.41
N TYR A 89 49.67 -21.55 -32.96
CA TYR A 89 48.92 -20.36 -32.58
C TYR A 89 49.36 -19.15 -33.38
N PHE A 90 48.41 -18.36 -33.87
CA PHE A 90 48.65 -17.00 -34.34
C PHE A 90 48.09 -16.00 -33.32
N THR A 91 48.92 -15.03 -32.94
CA THR A 91 48.56 -13.97 -31.99
C THR A 91 48.95 -12.60 -32.56
N SER A 92 48.29 -11.54 -32.09
CA SER A 92 48.69 -10.16 -32.41
C SER A 92 50.11 -9.86 -31.92
N GLU A 93 50.93 -9.14 -32.70
CA GLU A 93 52.25 -8.64 -32.25
C GLU A 93 52.13 -7.63 -31.09
N GLU A 94 51.00 -6.94 -30.98
CA GLU A 94 50.71 -5.96 -29.92
C GLU A 94 49.99 -6.59 -28.70
N GLN A 95 50.41 -7.76 -28.23
CA GLN A 95 49.81 -8.44 -27.06
C GLN A 95 49.71 -7.58 -25.78
N HIS A 96 50.43 -6.46 -25.69
CA HIS A 96 50.43 -5.59 -24.52
C HIS A 96 49.29 -4.56 -24.51
N ALA A 97 48.50 -4.44 -25.59
CA ALA A 97 47.32 -3.58 -25.62
C ALA A 97 46.05 -4.44 -25.40
N PRO A 98 45.28 -4.23 -24.32
CA PRO A 98 44.05 -5.00 -24.02
C PRO A 98 42.96 -4.96 -25.11
N ARG A 99 43.13 -4.11 -26.13
CA ARG A 99 42.15 -3.89 -27.21
C ARG A 99 42.18 -4.93 -28.32
N PHE A 100 43.21 -5.79 -28.37
CA PHE A 100 43.38 -6.82 -29.41
C PHE A 100 43.54 -8.21 -28.81
N ASP A 101 42.59 -8.60 -27.95
CA ASP A 101 42.56 -9.94 -27.35
C ASP A 101 41.88 -10.95 -28.30
N PHE A 102 42.67 -11.54 -29.20
CA PHE A 102 42.24 -12.64 -30.06
C PHE A 102 43.34 -13.66 -30.27
N MET A 103 42.96 -14.89 -30.62
CA MET A 103 43.91 -15.93 -30.99
C MET A 103 43.36 -16.88 -32.05
N PHE A 104 44.27 -17.34 -32.91
CA PHE A 104 44.05 -18.49 -33.77
C PHE A 104 44.67 -19.72 -33.12
N SER A 105 43.97 -20.85 -33.15
CA SER A 105 44.52 -22.15 -32.76
C SER A 105 44.20 -23.18 -33.84
N GLY A 106 45.17 -24.00 -34.21
CA GLY A 106 45.00 -25.05 -35.21
C GLY A 106 46.16 -26.04 -35.24
N PRO A 107 46.11 -27.05 -36.12
CA PRO A 107 47.18 -28.02 -36.32
C PRO A 107 48.52 -27.35 -36.60
N ARG A 108 49.61 -28.03 -36.26
CA ARG A 108 50.98 -27.58 -36.48
C ARG A 108 51.24 -27.08 -37.91
N GLU A 109 50.59 -27.70 -38.91
CA GLU A 109 50.67 -27.32 -40.32
C GLU A 109 50.21 -25.88 -40.60
N MET A 110 49.34 -25.31 -39.76
CA MET A 110 48.90 -23.92 -39.87
C MET A 110 50.08 -22.94 -39.73
N CYS A 111 51.19 -23.33 -39.07
CA CYS A 111 52.38 -22.50 -38.93
C CYS A 111 53.41 -22.70 -40.05
N ASN A 112 53.17 -23.62 -40.99
CA ASN A 112 54.08 -23.92 -42.10
C ASN A 112 53.77 -23.01 -43.31
N PRO A 113 54.65 -22.07 -43.71
CA PRO A 113 54.39 -21.15 -44.83
C PRO A 113 54.11 -21.82 -46.18
N GLU A 114 54.53 -23.07 -46.36
CA GLU A 114 54.29 -23.86 -47.57
C GLU A 114 52.95 -24.61 -47.56
N SER A 115 52.21 -24.58 -46.45
CA SER A 115 50.92 -25.26 -46.31
C SER A 115 49.77 -24.41 -46.84
N ASP A 116 48.81 -25.06 -47.50
CA ASP A 116 47.52 -24.46 -47.85
C ASP A 116 46.79 -23.94 -46.61
N LEU A 117 46.93 -24.61 -45.47
CA LEU A 117 46.31 -24.21 -44.19
C LEU A 117 46.88 -22.89 -43.67
N TYR A 118 48.18 -22.65 -43.82
CA TYR A 118 48.81 -21.37 -43.45
C TYR A 118 48.23 -20.23 -44.30
N THR A 119 48.10 -20.45 -45.60
CA THR A 119 47.51 -19.47 -46.53
C THR A 119 46.04 -19.21 -46.19
N GLU A 120 45.27 -20.26 -45.91
CA GLU A 120 43.85 -20.16 -45.61
C GLU A 120 43.60 -19.43 -44.28
N ALA A 121 44.34 -19.79 -43.22
CA ALA A 121 44.27 -19.12 -41.91
C ALA A 121 44.75 -17.66 -42.00
N GLY A 122 45.85 -17.40 -42.71
CA GLY A 122 46.40 -16.05 -42.90
C GLY A 122 45.42 -15.09 -43.56
N LYS A 123 44.64 -15.53 -44.55
CA LYS A 123 43.56 -14.72 -45.15
C LYS A 123 42.48 -14.32 -44.15
N ARG A 124 42.21 -15.14 -43.13
CA ARG A 124 41.16 -14.87 -42.13
C ARG A 124 41.66 -14.03 -40.96
N LEU A 125 42.98 -13.80 -40.86
CA LEU A 125 43.56 -12.89 -39.87
C LEU A 125 42.95 -11.49 -39.93
N PHE A 126 42.48 -11.06 -41.12
CA PHE A 126 41.84 -9.77 -41.33
C PHE A 126 40.61 -9.51 -40.45
N ILE A 127 39.83 -10.55 -40.10
CA ILE A 127 38.60 -10.35 -39.32
C ILE A 127 38.84 -10.33 -37.81
N ALA A 128 39.97 -10.83 -37.34
CA ALA A 128 40.22 -11.02 -35.92
C ALA A 128 40.23 -9.70 -35.12
N PRO A 129 40.78 -8.57 -35.63
CA PRO A 129 40.64 -7.27 -34.97
C PRO A 129 39.18 -6.80 -34.86
N THR A 130 38.34 -7.08 -35.86
CA THR A 130 36.91 -6.73 -35.83
C THR A 130 36.15 -7.58 -34.82
N MET A 131 36.45 -8.89 -34.75
CA MET A 131 35.91 -9.77 -33.72
C MET A 131 36.29 -9.27 -32.32
N ALA A 132 37.56 -8.94 -32.11
CA ALA A 132 38.04 -8.41 -30.85
C ALA A 132 37.43 -7.06 -30.47
N TYR A 133 37.20 -6.18 -31.45
CA TYR A 133 36.51 -4.92 -31.21
C TYR A 133 35.10 -5.14 -30.68
N PHE A 134 34.30 -6.00 -31.34
CA PHE A 134 32.93 -6.27 -30.89
C PHE A 134 32.90 -6.97 -29.52
N ALA A 135 33.72 -8.00 -29.33
CA ALA A 135 33.80 -8.73 -28.07
C ALA A 135 34.21 -7.84 -26.89
N ASN A 136 35.10 -6.85 -27.10
CA ASN A 136 35.57 -5.96 -26.04
C ASN A 136 34.71 -4.69 -25.85
N THR A 137 33.88 -4.32 -26.82
CA THR A 137 33.08 -3.08 -26.77
C THR A 137 31.64 -3.32 -26.33
N ILE A 138 31.12 -4.52 -26.55
CA ILE A 138 29.71 -4.84 -26.30
C ILE A 138 29.64 -5.77 -25.09
N ASP A 139 29.22 -5.21 -23.96
CA ASP A 139 29.18 -5.92 -22.67
C ASP A 139 28.32 -7.19 -22.69
N THR A 140 27.33 -7.26 -23.58
CA THR A 140 26.50 -8.46 -23.76
C THR A 140 27.29 -9.63 -24.34
N ILE A 141 28.36 -9.39 -25.09
CA ILE A 141 29.15 -10.44 -25.75
C ILE A 141 30.17 -11.01 -24.76
N SER A 142 30.13 -12.33 -24.60
CA SER A 142 31.12 -13.09 -23.86
C SER A 142 32.28 -13.52 -24.76
N ALA A 143 31.96 -14.05 -25.93
CA ALA A 143 32.95 -14.52 -26.89
C ALA A 143 32.42 -14.46 -28.32
N ILE A 144 33.32 -14.24 -29.27
CA ILE A 144 33.07 -14.43 -30.70
C ILE A 144 34.10 -15.42 -31.20
N TYR A 145 33.66 -16.46 -31.90
CA TYR A 145 34.56 -17.45 -32.46
C TYR A 145 34.13 -17.94 -33.84
N PHE A 146 35.12 -18.19 -34.69
CA PHE A 146 34.93 -18.85 -35.97
C PHE A 146 35.67 -20.17 -35.96
N ILE A 147 34.96 -21.26 -36.24
CA ILE A 147 35.55 -22.59 -36.37
C ILE A 147 35.49 -22.95 -37.85
N SER A 148 36.64 -23.21 -38.45
CA SER A 148 36.76 -23.55 -39.87
C SER A 148 36.70 -25.07 -40.07
N LYS A 149 36.22 -25.49 -41.25
CA LYS A 149 36.26 -26.91 -41.65
C LYS A 149 37.69 -27.43 -41.89
N GLU A 150 38.62 -26.51 -42.18
CA GLU A 150 40.05 -26.77 -42.35
C GLU A 150 40.77 -26.94 -41.00
N LYS A 151 40.01 -27.10 -39.91
CA LYS A 151 40.48 -27.47 -38.57
C LYS A 151 41.26 -26.38 -37.83
N PHE A 152 40.92 -25.11 -38.00
CA PHE A 152 41.41 -24.03 -37.13
C PHE A 152 40.26 -23.23 -36.52
N ILE A 153 40.52 -22.60 -35.38
CA ILE A 153 39.59 -21.72 -34.67
C ILE A 153 40.20 -20.33 -34.54
N ILE A 154 39.35 -19.32 -34.67
CA ILE A 154 39.62 -17.93 -34.32
C ILE A 154 38.72 -17.60 -33.14
N SER A 155 39.23 -17.00 -32.07
CA SER A 155 38.38 -16.51 -30.99
C SER A 155 38.82 -15.17 -30.45
N SER A 156 37.86 -14.41 -29.95
CA SER A 156 38.05 -13.31 -29.01
C SER A 156 37.03 -13.48 -27.87
N PRO A 157 37.46 -13.55 -26.59
CA PRO A 157 38.85 -13.43 -26.12
C PRO A 157 39.75 -14.58 -26.58
N SER A 158 41.07 -14.40 -26.48
CA SER A 158 42.06 -15.41 -26.90
C SER A 158 41.95 -16.72 -26.12
N ASP A 159 41.51 -16.65 -24.87
CA ASP A 159 41.37 -17.80 -23.98
C ASP A 159 40.56 -18.93 -24.62
N PHE A 160 39.47 -18.63 -25.34
CA PHE A 160 38.59 -19.65 -25.92
C PHE A 160 39.32 -20.57 -26.91
N ALA A 161 40.17 -20.00 -27.79
CA ALA A 161 40.99 -20.78 -28.72
C ALA A 161 42.14 -21.52 -28.02
N SER A 162 42.60 -21.04 -26.85
CA SER A 162 43.74 -21.64 -26.12
C SER A 162 43.45 -23.03 -25.57
N TYR A 163 42.18 -23.33 -25.31
CA TYR A 163 41.74 -24.61 -24.77
C TYR A 163 41.61 -25.72 -25.82
N ILE A 164 41.69 -25.40 -27.12
CA ILE A 164 41.58 -26.38 -28.21
C ILE A 164 43.00 -26.70 -28.72
N LYS A 165 43.48 -27.92 -28.48
CA LYS A 165 44.88 -28.33 -28.74
C LYS A 165 45.00 -29.65 -29.52
N GLY A 166 45.87 -29.68 -30.53
CA GLY A 166 46.28 -30.90 -31.25
C GLY A 166 45.10 -31.74 -31.75
N ASP A 167 45.17 -33.06 -31.53
CA ASP A 167 44.17 -34.06 -31.98
C ASP A 167 42.78 -33.89 -31.35
N THR A 168 42.65 -33.04 -30.32
CA THR A 168 41.34 -32.75 -29.71
C THR A 168 40.46 -31.88 -30.60
N PHE A 169 41.00 -31.29 -31.68
CA PHE A 169 40.24 -30.45 -32.60
C PHE A 169 39.00 -31.17 -33.14
N ASP A 170 39.17 -32.38 -33.67
CA ASP A 170 38.06 -33.19 -34.18
C ASP A 170 37.10 -33.61 -33.05
N SER A 171 37.62 -33.90 -31.85
CA SER A 171 36.77 -34.30 -30.72
C SER A 171 35.95 -33.14 -30.16
N VAL A 172 36.54 -31.95 -30.01
CA VAL A 172 35.89 -30.75 -29.46
C VAL A 172 34.91 -30.20 -30.48
N VAL A 173 35.30 -30.05 -31.75
CA VAL A 173 34.41 -29.54 -32.79
C VAL A 173 33.19 -30.43 -33.02
N ASN A 174 33.35 -31.76 -32.95
CA ASN A 174 32.23 -32.70 -33.16
C ASN A 174 31.38 -32.96 -31.90
N SER A 175 31.90 -32.69 -30.69
CA SER A 175 31.15 -32.90 -29.43
C SER A 175 30.33 -31.70 -28.98
N ARG A 176 30.61 -30.50 -29.52
CA ARG A 176 29.86 -29.29 -29.20
C ARG A 176 28.47 -29.34 -29.87
N PRO A 177 27.36 -29.37 -29.11
CA PRO A 177 26.00 -29.56 -29.66
C PRO A 177 25.58 -28.52 -30.68
N TYR A 178 26.09 -27.29 -30.54
CA TYR A 178 25.74 -26.16 -31.40
C TYR A 178 26.23 -26.35 -32.83
N TRP A 179 27.44 -26.86 -33.05
CA TRP A 179 28.00 -27.10 -34.40
C TRP A 179 27.16 -28.11 -35.18
N VAL A 180 26.82 -29.21 -34.52
CA VAL A 180 25.97 -30.26 -35.08
C VAL A 180 24.59 -29.73 -35.41
N ASN A 181 24.03 -28.87 -34.55
CA ASN A 181 22.74 -28.24 -34.78
C ASN A 181 22.81 -27.24 -35.95
N THR A 182 23.75 -26.30 -35.99
CA THR A 182 23.87 -25.32 -37.08
C THR A 182 24.08 -26.01 -38.43
N ILE A 183 24.89 -27.07 -38.48
CA ILE A 183 25.12 -27.86 -39.70
C ILE A 183 23.87 -28.64 -40.08
N ARG A 184 23.20 -29.32 -39.14
CA ARG A 184 21.95 -30.05 -39.43
C ARG A 184 20.82 -29.12 -39.85
N PHE A 185 20.61 -27.99 -39.16
CA PHE A 185 19.57 -27.02 -39.47
C PHE A 185 19.84 -26.30 -40.79
N GLY A 186 21.08 -25.82 -41.01
CA GLY A 186 21.48 -25.16 -42.25
C GLY A 186 21.38 -26.05 -43.48
N LEU A 187 21.76 -27.33 -43.38
CA LEU A 187 21.68 -28.29 -44.48
C LEU A 187 20.26 -28.84 -44.73
N ALA A 188 19.42 -28.94 -43.70
CA ALA A 188 18.07 -29.53 -43.82
C ALA A 188 17.00 -28.54 -44.32
N GLN A 189 17.14 -27.24 -44.06
CA GLN A 189 16.11 -26.24 -44.40
C GLN A 189 16.50 -25.31 -45.55
N GLY A 190 17.75 -25.36 -46.04
CA GLY A 190 18.19 -24.53 -47.17
C GLY A 190 18.11 -23.01 -46.89
N GLN A 191 18.13 -22.62 -45.62
CA GLN A 191 18.00 -21.23 -45.18
C GLN A 191 19.28 -20.78 -44.47
N ASP A 192 19.86 -19.70 -45.00
CA ASP A 192 20.93 -18.94 -44.37
C ASP A 192 20.38 -18.18 -43.15
N GLN A 193 20.11 -18.89 -42.06
CA GLN A 193 19.53 -18.34 -40.85
C GLN A 193 20.42 -18.53 -39.63
N VAL A 194 20.33 -17.58 -38.72
CA VAL A 194 20.97 -17.64 -37.41
C VAL A 194 20.23 -18.66 -36.54
N VAL A 195 20.99 -19.58 -35.94
CA VAL A 195 20.49 -20.58 -35.02
C VAL A 195 20.82 -20.17 -33.60
N TYR A 196 19.83 -20.24 -32.71
CA TYR A 196 19.94 -19.83 -31.32
C TYR A 196 19.95 -21.06 -30.39
N THR A 197 20.70 -21.00 -29.30
CA THR A 197 20.67 -22.03 -28.24
C THR A 197 19.92 -21.53 -27.02
N GLY A 198 19.32 -22.45 -26.24
CA GLY A 198 18.88 -22.11 -24.87
C GLY A 198 20.08 -21.75 -23.99
N GLN A 199 19.83 -21.17 -22.82
CA GLN A 199 20.90 -20.83 -21.88
C GLN A 199 21.63 -22.09 -21.37
N TYR A 200 22.96 -22.03 -21.26
CA TYR A 200 23.78 -23.07 -20.65
C TYR A 200 24.97 -22.44 -19.91
N ASP A 201 25.62 -23.21 -19.04
CA ASP A 201 26.80 -22.74 -18.32
C ASP A 201 28.02 -22.85 -19.23
N ASP A 202 28.64 -21.72 -19.56
CA ASP A 202 29.85 -21.68 -20.36
C ASP A 202 30.98 -22.42 -19.62
N HIS A 203 31.67 -23.31 -20.33
CA HIS A 203 32.66 -24.19 -19.73
C HIS A 203 33.92 -23.46 -19.27
N LEU A 204 34.20 -22.26 -19.79
CA LEU A 204 35.42 -21.52 -19.49
C LEU A 204 35.20 -20.53 -18.34
N THR A 205 34.11 -19.78 -18.40
CA THR A 205 33.77 -18.73 -17.43
C THR A 205 32.86 -19.22 -16.30
N GLY A 206 32.15 -20.34 -16.50
CA GLY A 206 31.12 -20.83 -15.59
C GLY A 206 29.84 -19.97 -15.57
N GLN A 207 29.77 -18.94 -16.41
CA GLN A 207 28.64 -18.03 -16.49
C GLN A 207 27.59 -18.54 -17.47
N LYS A 208 26.33 -18.12 -17.28
CA LYS A 208 25.24 -18.51 -18.18
C LYS A 208 25.32 -17.71 -19.48
N VAL A 209 25.36 -18.40 -20.61
CA VAL A 209 25.39 -17.80 -21.94
C VAL A 209 24.29 -18.35 -22.85
N VAL A 210 23.90 -17.56 -23.83
CA VAL A 210 23.11 -17.96 -25.01
C VAL A 210 24.00 -17.81 -26.23
N THR A 211 24.03 -18.81 -27.10
CA THR A 211 24.89 -18.81 -28.29
C THR A 211 24.05 -18.63 -29.54
N LEU A 212 24.47 -17.69 -30.37
CA LEU A 212 24.00 -17.51 -31.74
C LEU A 212 25.04 -18.09 -32.67
N THR A 213 24.60 -18.89 -33.64
CA THR A 213 25.50 -19.50 -34.63
C THR A 213 24.99 -19.28 -36.04
N LYS A 214 25.91 -19.11 -36.98
CA LYS A 214 25.61 -19.03 -38.41
C LYS A 214 26.64 -19.85 -39.19
N GLY A 215 26.14 -20.70 -40.09
CA GLY A 215 27.00 -21.48 -40.98
C GLY A 215 27.51 -20.62 -42.12
N ILE A 216 28.79 -20.79 -42.50
CA ILE A 216 29.40 -20.08 -43.61
C ILE A 216 29.42 -21.01 -44.83
N TYR A 217 28.82 -20.56 -45.92
CA TYR A 217 28.71 -21.31 -47.17
C TYR A 217 29.23 -20.48 -48.34
N VAL A 218 30.07 -21.07 -49.18
CA VAL A 218 30.61 -20.42 -50.38
C VAL A 218 30.37 -21.34 -51.56
N ASN A 219 29.66 -20.86 -52.58
CA ASN A 219 29.24 -21.66 -53.74
C ASN A 219 28.51 -22.97 -53.35
N GLY A 220 27.72 -22.93 -52.28
CA GLY A 220 27.02 -24.10 -51.74
C GLY A 220 27.88 -25.06 -50.91
N GLU A 221 29.18 -24.79 -50.78
CA GLU A 221 30.10 -25.58 -49.98
C GLU A 221 30.21 -25.00 -48.56
N PHE A 222 29.96 -25.82 -47.54
CA PHE A 222 30.18 -25.45 -46.14
C PHE A 222 31.66 -25.14 -45.91
N LYS A 223 31.95 -24.09 -45.14
CA LYS A 223 33.32 -23.62 -44.83
C LYS A 223 33.60 -23.52 -43.33
N GLY A 224 32.58 -23.44 -42.48
CA GLY A 224 32.75 -23.34 -41.05
C GLY A 224 31.51 -22.77 -40.36
N VAL A 225 31.60 -22.57 -39.05
CA VAL A 225 30.54 -21.92 -38.26
C VAL A 225 31.12 -20.73 -37.53
N LEU A 226 30.41 -19.61 -37.61
CA LEU A 226 30.62 -18.45 -36.78
C LEU A 226 29.67 -18.53 -35.58
N GLY A 227 30.18 -18.26 -34.38
CA GLY A 227 29.45 -18.25 -33.12
C GLY A 227 29.66 -16.95 -32.36
N VAL A 228 28.60 -16.48 -31.71
CA VAL A 228 28.61 -15.36 -30.76
C VAL A 228 27.92 -15.82 -29.49
N ASP A 229 28.66 -15.82 -28.38
CA ASP A 229 28.14 -16.14 -27.04
C ASP A 229 27.76 -14.83 -26.35
N GLY A 230 26.52 -14.73 -25.87
CA GLY A 230 26.01 -13.59 -25.12
C GLY A 230 25.73 -13.95 -23.65
N TYR A 231 26.17 -13.10 -22.72
CA TYR A 231 25.89 -13.28 -21.29
C TYR A 231 24.40 -13.12 -20.99
N VAL A 232 23.80 -14.14 -20.37
CA VAL A 232 22.38 -14.11 -19.98
C VAL A 232 22.11 -12.99 -18.97
N SER A 233 23.06 -12.68 -18.09
CA SER A 233 22.95 -11.59 -17.12
C SER A 233 22.83 -10.21 -17.75
N ASN A 234 23.28 -10.06 -19.00
CA ASN A 234 23.26 -8.80 -19.74
C ASN A 234 22.16 -8.79 -20.82
N LEU A 235 21.64 -9.98 -21.19
CA LEU A 235 20.44 -10.14 -22.03
C LEU A 235 19.15 -9.91 -21.23
N VAL A 236 19.12 -10.40 -19.99
CA VAL A 236 18.00 -10.28 -19.06
C VAL A 236 18.34 -9.19 -18.07
N SER A 237 17.54 -8.13 -18.03
CA SER A 237 17.79 -6.95 -17.19
C SER A 237 17.75 -7.28 -15.69
N ASN A 238 16.99 -8.32 -15.32
CA ASN A 238 16.76 -8.69 -13.92
C ASN A 238 16.81 -10.21 -13.69
N PRO A 239 18.01 -10.83 -13.77
CA PRO A 239 18.18 -12.28 -13.70
C PRO A 239 17.85 -12.87 -12.33
N THR A 240 17.74 -12.06 -11.28
CA THR A 240 17.36 -12.49 -9.93
C THR A 240 15.86 -12.77 -9.79
N HIS A 241 15.02 -12.28 -10.71
CA HIS A 241 13.56 -12.45 -10.69
C HIS A 241 13.12 -13.71 -11.46
N GLY A 242 13.94 -14.76 -11.45
CA GLY A 242 13.58 -16.06 -12.00
C GLY A 242 13.43 -16.14 -13.54
N TYR A 243 13.67 -15.05 -14.27
CA TYR A 243 13.67 -15.04 -15.74
C TYR A 243 14.78 -15.93 -16.31
N LYS A 244 14.41 -16.78 -17.26
CA LYS A 244 15.29 -17.75 -17.92
C LYS A 244 15.02 -17.77 -19.41
N VAL A 245 16.08 -17.83 -20.22
CA VAL A 245 15.97 -18.04 -21.66
C VAL A 245 16.14 -19.52 -21.95
N THR A 246 15.09 -20.19 -22.39
CA THR A 246 15.06 -21.66 -22.51
C THR A 246 14.66 -22.09 -23.91
N SER A 247 15.09 -23.27 -24.34
CA SER A 247 14.68 -23.89 -25.62
C SER A 247 13.39 -24.71 -25.49
N THR A 248 12.82 -24.79 -24.29
CA THR A 248 11.62 -25.58 -23.98
C THR A 248 10.52 -24.66 -23.50
N ARG A 249 9.33 -24.80 -24.06
CA ARG A 249 8.16 -24.04 -23.59
C ARG A 249 7.79 -24.45 -22.17
N GLY A 250 7.74 -23.47 -21.26
CA GLY A 250 7.24 -23.62 -19.89
C GLY A 250 5.70 -23.60 -19.80
N ALA A 251 5.19 -23.83 -18.58
CA ALA A 251 3.77 -23.68 -18.31
C ALA A 251 3.36 -22.20 -18.25
N ASN A 252 2.14 -21.91 -18.68
CA ASN A 252 1.50 -20.62 -18.46
C ASN A 252 0.40 -20.79 -17.42
N LYS A 253 0.60 -20.25 -16.23
CA LYS A 253 -0.41 -20.20 -15.17
C LYS A 253 -0.58 -18.76 -14.73
N TYR A 254 -1.86 -18.39 -14.64
CA TYR A 254 -2.30 -17.04 -14.33
C TYR A 254 -3.06 -17.09 -13.01
N GLY A 255 -2.51 -16.48 -11.96
CA GLY A 255 -3.21 -16.38 -10.70
C GLY A 255 -2.42 -15.58 -9.67
N PHE A 256 -3.13 -15.11 -8.65
CA PHE A 256 -2.56 -14.35 -7.55
C PHE A 256 -1.42 -15.07 -6.80
N MET A 257 -1.48 -16.40 -6.75
CA MET A 257 -0.51 -17.22 -6.02
C MET A 257 0.55 -17.83 -6.93
N ASP A 258 0.34 -17.85 -8.24
CA ASP A 258 1.16 -18.60 -9.19
C ASP A 258 1.30 -17.77 -10.47
N PHE A 259 2.49 -17.22 -10.72
CA PHE A 259 2.81 -16.49 -11.93
C PHE A 259 3.88 -17.26 -12.71
N THR A 260 3.44 -17.98 -13.75
CA THR A 260 4.36 -18.66 -14.67
C THR A 260 4.03 -18.21 -16.08
N TYR A 261 5.05 -17.71 -16.77
CA TYR A 261 4.94 -17.24 -18.14
C TYR A 261 6.04 -17.84 -18.98
N SER A 262 5.68 -18.24 -20.19
CA SER A 262 6.60 -18.70 -21.22
C SER A 262 6.08 -18.26 -22.59
N LYS A 263 6.68 -17.22 -23.17
CA LYS A 263 6.37 -16.73 -24.52
C LYS A 263 7.57 -16.93 -25.45
N PRO A 264 7.35 -17.34 -26.71
CA PRO A 264 8.41 -17.48 -27.68
C PRO A 264 9.04 -16.12 -28.02
N LEU A 265 10.36 -16.13 -28.24
CA LEU A 265 11.15 -14.98 -28.66
C LEU A 265 11.26 -14.95 -30.18
N TYR A 266 11.01 -13.78 -30.77
CA TYR A 266 11.12 -13.56 -32.22
C TYR A 266 12.14 -12.46 -32.49
N VAL A 267 13.02 -12.66 -33.46
CA VAL A 267 13.95 -11.64 -33.94
C VAL A 267 13.63 -11.41 -35.41
N ASP A 268 13.29 -10.17 -35.79
CA ASP A 268 12.88 -9.81 -37.16
C ASP A 268 11.80 -10.74 -37.74
N ASP A 269 10.75 -11.03 -36.94
CA ASP A 269 9.66 -11.98 -37.23
C ASP A 269 10.08 -13.47 -37.40
N ILE A 270 11.35 -13.79 -37.21
CA ILE A 270 11.87 -15.16 -37.22
C ILE A 270 11.77 -15.75 -35.81
N ASN A 271 11.15 -16.92 -35.71
CA ASN A 271 11.06 -17.65 -34.44
C ASN A 271 12.44 -18.24 -34.07
N THR A 272 13.00 -17.76 -32.96
CA THR A 272 14.31 -18.20 -32.45
C THR A 272 14.30 -19.62 -31.87
N GLN A 273 13.13 -20.24 -31.69
CA GLN A 273 12.91 -21.47 -30.90
C GLN A 273 13.24 -21.31 -29.40
N LEU A 274 13.47 -20.07 -28.95
CA LEU A 274 13.68 -19.75 -27.55
C LEU A 274 12.39 -19.21 -26.94
N TYR A 275 12.27 -19.42 -25.64
CA TYR A 275 11.21 -18.91 -24.80
C TYR A 275 11.83 -18.13 -23.65
N LEU A 276 11.41 -16.88 -23.47
CA LEU A 276 11.60 -16.22 -22.18
C LEU A 276 10.61 -16.87 -21.23
N SER A 277 11.10 -17.37 -20.10
CA SER A 277 10.28 -18.05 -19.11
C SER A 277 10.56 -17.52 -17.72
N ILE A 278 9.51 -17.30 -16.94
CA ILE A 278 9.59 -16.99 -15.51
C ILE A 278 8.82 -18.07 -14.74
N GLU A 279 9.47 -18.63 -13.74
CA GLU A 279 8.91 -19.65 -12.87
C GLU A 279 9.24 -19.28 -11.43
N GLU A 280 8.37 -18.46 -10.83
CA GLU A 280 8.45 -18.05 -9.42
C GLU A 280 7.67 -19.03 -8.55
N ASP A 281 8.22 -19.34 -7.37
CA ASP A 281 7.47 -20.06 -6.34
C ASP A 281 6.42 -19.15 -5.71
N LYS A 282 5.33 -19.72 -5.18
CA LYS A 282 4.15 -18.98 -4.72
C LYS A 282 4.48 -17.94 -3.65
N SER A 283 5.37 -18.30 -2.73
CA SER A 283 5.81 -17.41 -1.65
C SER A 283 6.65 -16.26 -2.16
N GLU A 284 7.50 -16.50 -3.16
CA GLU A 284 8.35 -15.46 -3.75
C GLU A 284 7.50 -14.48 -4.55
N HIS A 285 6.58 -15.00 -5.38
CA HIS A 285 5.65 -14.18 -6.13
C HIS A 285 4.78 -13.29 -5.21
N PHE A 286 4.25 -13.85 -4.13
CA PHE A 286 3.46 -13.08 -3.16
C PHE A 286 4.29 -11.98 -2.47
N LEU A 287 5.53 -12.27 -2.08
CA LEU A 287 6.42 -11.26 -1.49
C LEU A 287 6.76 -10.17 -2.50
N HIS A 288 6.98 -10.52 -3.77
CA HIS A 288 7.23 -9.58 -4.85
C HIS A 288 6.04 -8.64 -5.09
N VAL A 289 4.82 -9.19 -5.11
CA VAL A 289 3.57 -8.40 -5.18
C VAL A 289 3.48 -7.42 -4.00
N LEU A 290 3.80 -7.86 -2.78
CA LEU A 290 3.82 -6.99 -1.60
C LEU A 290 4.88 -5.88 -1.69
N GLU A 291 6.04 -6.17 -2.28
CA GLU A 291 7.12 -5.21 -2.46
C GLU A 291 6.77 -4.17 -3.53
N MET A 292 6.20 -4.61 -4.66
CA MET A 292 5.73 -3.74 -5.75
C MET A 292 4.60 -2.82 -5.26
N GLU A 293 3.61 -3.35 -4.54
CA GLU A 293 2.45 -2.60 -4.06
C GLU A 293 2.63 -1.97 -2.68
N LYS A 294 3.87 -1.96 -2.14
CA LYS A 294 4.17 -1.52 -0.78
C LYS A 294 3.59 -0.16 -0.43
N ILE A 295 3.71 0.81 -1.36
CA ILE A 295 3.23 2.18 -1.14
C ILE A 295 1.70 2.19 -1.06
N GLN A 296 1.02 1.54 -2.00
CA GLN A 296 -0.44 1.52 -2.07
C GLN A 296 -1.05 0.79 -0.86
N LEU A 297 -0.47 -0.36 -0.49
CA LEU A 297 -0.85 -1.12 0.71
C LEU A 297 -0.64 -0.32 2.00
N SER A 298 0.47 0.42 2.10
CA SER A 298 0.75 1.29 3.26
C SER A 298 -0.29 2.40 3.39
N ILE A 299 -0.66 3.05 2.28
CA ILE A 299 -1.71 4.09 2.26
C ILE A 299 -3.05 3.50 2.68
N LEU A 300 -3.45 2.37 2.09
CA LEU A 300 -4.70 1.70 2.42
C LEU A 300 -4.78 1.31 3.90
N LEU A 301 -3.69 0.78 4.46
CA LEU A 301 -3.60 0.44 5.89
C LEU A 301 -3.74 1.68 6.77
N VAL A 302 -3.07 2.78 6.44
CA VAL A 302 -3.18 4.04 7.21
C VAL A 302 -4.61 4.58 7.17
N LEU A 303 -5.24 4.61 6.00
CA LEU A 303 -6.63 5.07 5.86
C LEU A 303 -7.61 4.18 6.65
N TYR A 304 -7.40 2.87 6.63
CA TYR A 304 -8.18 1.94 7.44
C TYR A 304 -8.01 2.21 8.95
N LEU A 305 -6.78 2.37 9.43
CA LEU A 305 -6.52 2.69 10.83
C LEU A 305 -7.14 4.04 11.24
N LEU A 306 -7.01 5.07 10.41
CA LEU A 306 -7.61 6.38 10.67
C LEU A 306 -9.14 6.32 10.72
N SER A 307 -9.77 5.57 9.83
CA SER A 307 -11.22 5.41 9.82
C SER A 307 -11.74 4.60 11.01
N VAL A 308 -11.02 3.55 11.44
CA VAL A 308 -11.32 2.82 12.68
C VAL A 308 -11.19 3.73 13.90
N LEU A 309 -10.11 4.52 13.98
CA LEU A 309 -9.89 5.49 15.07
C LEU A 309 -10.98 6.56 15.11
N TRP A 310 -11.38 7.08 13.95
CA TRP A 310 -12.45 8.05 13.82
C TRP A 310 -13.78 7.46 14.31
N LEU A 311 -14.13 6.24 13.85
CA LEU A 311 -15.34 5.53 14.26
C LEU A 311 -15.35 5.31 15.78
N TRP A 312 -14.24 4.85 16.36
CA TRP A 312 -14.10 4.66 17.80
C TRP A 312 -14.28 5.96 18.59
N ARG A 313 -13.63 7.05 18.15
CA ARG A 313 -13.76 8.39 18.76
C ARG A 313 -15.20 8.89 18.70
N PHE A 314 -15.88 8.70 17.57
CA PHE A 314 -17.26 9.11 17.38
C PHE A 314 -18.21 8.41 18.36
N TYR A 315 -18.13 7.08 18.47
CA TYR A 315 -18.95 6.31 19.41
C TYR A 315 -18.65 6.62 20.86
N THR A 316 -17.36 6.74 21.20
CA THR A 316 -16.94 7.09 22.56
C THR A 316 -17.51 8.43 22.99
N ARG A 317 -17.51 9.43 22.08
CA ARG A 317 -18.12 10.74 22.35
C ARG A 317 -19.64 10.66 22.55
N GLN A 318 -20.35 9.91 21.71
CA GLN A 318 -21.80 9.74 21.87
C GLN A 318 -22.15 9.07 23.21
N GLU A 319 -21.44 8.02 23.59
CA GLU A 319 -21.70 7.34 24.86
C GLU A 319 -21.37 8.24 26.06
N HIS A 320 -20.27 8.99 26.00
CA HIS A 320 -19.97 9.98 27.04
C HIS A 320 -21.05 11.07 27.15
N GLN A 321 -21.57 11.57 26.04
CA GLN A 321 -22.68 12.54 26.05
C GLN A 321 -23.92 11.94 26.71
N ARG A 322 -24.30 10.73 26.34
CA ARG A 322 -25.44 10.01 26.92
C ARG A 322 -25.29 9.78 28.43
N LEU A 323 -24.11 9.35 28.86
CA LEU A 323 -23.81 9.15 30.29
C LEU A 323 -23.83 10.48 31.06
N ASN A 324 -23.31 11.55 30.46
CA ASN A 324 -23.36 12.88 31.06
C ASN A 324 -24.80 13.38 31.21
N GLU A 325 -25.66 13.20 30.19
CA GLU A 325 -27.08 13.58 30.27
C GLU A 325 -27.82 12.83 31.39
N LEU A 326 -27.56 11.53 31.54
CA LEU A 326 -28.13 10.72 32.64
C LEU A 326 -27.62 11.21 34.01
N ALA A 327 -26.34 11.58 34.10
CA ALA A 327 -25.75 12.11 35.32
C ALA A 327 -26.22 13.53 35.70
N MET A 328 -26.92 14.23 34.80
CA MET A 328 -27.46 15.59 35.03
C MET A 328 -28.90 15.60 35.56
N ARG A 329 -29.54 14.44 35.73
CA ARG A 329 -30.92 14.34 36.20
C ARG A 329 -31.01 13.73 37.61
N ASP A 330 -32.04 14.14 38.35
CA ASP A 330 -32.43 13.50 39.60
C ASP A 330 -33.15 12.17 39.29
N PRO A 331 -32.69 11.03 39.83
CA PRO A 331 -33.22 9.72 39.47
C PRO A 331 -34.66 9.48 39.94
N LEU A 332 -35.15 10.20 40.95
CA LEU A 332 -36.51 10.04 41.46
C LEU A 332 -37.52 10.82 40.60
N THR A 333 -37.25 12.10 40.36
CA THR A 333 -38.20 13.01 39.72
C THR A 333 -38.00 13.15 38.21
N GLY A 334 -36.81 12.83 37.69
CA GLY A 334 -36.42 13.09 36.31
C GLY A 334 -36.12 14.56 36.01
N LEU A 335 -36.26 15.46 36.99
CA LEU A 335 -35.82 16.86 36.88
C LEU A 335 -34.30 16.95 36.73
N LEU A 336 -33.77 18.14 36.43
CA LEU A 336 -32.33 18.36 36.54
C LEU A 336 -31.91 18.18 38.00
N ASN A 337 -30.74 17.60 38.23
CA ASN A 337 -30.08 17.71 39.54
C ASN A 337 -29.26 19.00 39.58
N ARG A 338 -28.60 19.28 40.71
CA ARG A 338 -27.77 20.49 40.85
C ARG A 338 -26.77 20.67 39.70
N ARG A 339 -26.08 19.62 39.27
CA ARG A 339 -25.12 19.70 38.15
C ARG A 339 -25.80 20.00 36.82
N GLY A 340 -26.96 19.39 36.57
CA GLY A 340 -27.77 19.65 35.39
C GLY A 340 -28.33 21.07 35.36
N PHE A 341 -28.75 21.60 36.51
CA PHE A 341 -29.21 22.97 36.66
C PHE A 341 -28.10 23.96 36.30
N GLU A 342 -26.91 23.79 36.90
CA GLU A 342 -25.74 24.64 36.65
C GLU A 342 -25.35 24.64 35.17
N ALA A 343 -25.25 23.46 34.56
CA ALA A 343 -24.91 23.33 33.15
C ALA A 343 -25.95 23.98 32.23
N ARG A 344 -27.24 23.89 32.57
CA ARG A 344 -28.34 24.47 31.80
C ARG A 344 -28.40 25.99 31.96
N LEU A 345 -28.18 26.48 33.17
CA LEU A 345 -28.18 27.90 33.52
C LEU A 345 -27.07 28.65 32.78
N LEU A 346 -25.87 28.07 32.74
CA LEU A 346 -24.71 28.64 32.02
C LEU A 346 -24.89 28.65 30.49
N ALA A 347 -25.82 27.84 29.97
CA ALA A 347 -26.11 27.73 28.54
C ALA A 347 -27.39 28.46 28.13
N GLN A 348 -28.02 29.22 29.05
CA GLN A 348 -29.27 29.92 28.79
C GLN A 348 -29.00 31.25 28.08
N ASP A 349 -29.87 31.60 27.13
CA ASP A 349 -29.79 32.88 26.42
C ASP A 349 -29.99 34.06 27.39
N GLU A 350 -29.23 35.13 27.18
CA GLU A 350 -29.24 36.32 28.03
C GLU A 350 -30.48 37.18 27.76
N GLU A 351 -31.51 37.02 28.60
CA GLU A 351 -32.61 37.98 28.71
C GLU A 351 -32.28 39.05 29.77
N PRO A 352 -32.90 40.24 29.74
CA PRO A 352 -32.53 41.36 30.61
C PRO A 352 -32.61 41.08 32.12
N ILE A 353 -33.48 40.14 32.51
CA ILE A 353 -33.72 39.77 33.90
C ILE A 353 -33.70 38.25 34.05
N ILE A 354 -33.03 37.79 35.10
CA ILE A 354 -33.05 36.41 35.55
C ILE A 354 -33.63 36.32 36.96
N GLY A 355 -34.52 35.37 37.17
CA GLY A 355 -35.06 35.02 38.47
C GLY A 355 -34.57 33.65 38.89
N VAL A 356 -34.05 33.55 40.12
CA VAL A 356 -33.74 32.27 40.77
C VAL A 356 -34.66 32.11 41.97
N GLY A 357 -35.34 30.98 42.06
CA GLY A 357 -36.26 30.65 43.15
C GLY A 357 -35.90 29.33 43.79
N VAL A 358 -35.92 29.29 45.12
CA VAL A 358 -35.76 28.06 45.92
C VAL A 358 -37.09 27.77 46.61
N PHE A 359 -37.53 26.53 46.50
CA PHE A 359 -38.79 26.03 47.03
C PHE A 359 -38.54 24.80 47.88
N ASP A 360 -39.29 24.65 48.96
CA ASP A 360 -39.18 23.52 49.88
C ASP A 360 -40.58 23.05 50.27
N ILE A 361 -40.80 21.74 50.35
CA ILE A 361 -42.12 21.19 50.71
C ILE A 361 -42.35 21.36 52.21
N ASP A 362 -43.40 22.09 52.59
CA ASP A 362 -43.76 22.31 53.99
C ASP A 362 -44.01 20.99 54.74
N ASP A 363 -43.42 20.89 55.93
CA ASP A 363 -43.64 19.78 56.86
C ASP A 363 -43.44 18.40 56.19
N PHE A 364 -42.56 18.29 55.20
CA PHE A 364 -42.33 17.06 54.44
C PHE A 364 -41.94 15.86 55.33
N LYS A 365 -41.21 16.13 56.42
CA LYS A 365 -40.92 15.12 57.44
C LYS A 365 -42.19 14.52 58.05
N VAL A 366 -43.23 15.32 58.29
CA VAL A 366 -44.53 14.83 58.81
C VAL A 366 -45.19 13.90 57.79
N VAL A 367 -45.11 14.22 56.49
CA VAL A 367 -45.61 13.33 55.43
C VAL A 367 -44.89 11.98 55.46
N ASN A 368 -43.55 12.00 55.57
CA ASN A 368 -42.77 10.77 55.69
C ASN A 368 -43.09 9.98 56.96
N ASP A 369 -43.22 10.65 58.09
CA ASP A 369 -43.47 10.02 59.40
C ASP A 369 -44.89 9.42 59.47
N GLN A 370 -45.89 10.02 58.81
CA GLN A 370 -47.28 9.57 58.82
C GLN A 370 -47.61 8.55 57.74
N HIS A 371 -47.03 8.69 56.53
CA HIS A 371 -47.42 7.90 55.35
C HIS A 371 -46.27 7.04 54.80
N GLY A 372 -45.07 7.15 55.35
CA GLY A 372 -43.88 6.41 54.95
C GLY A 372 -43.16 7.02 53.74
N HIS A 373 -41.87 6.70 53.62
CA HIS A 373 -40.98 7.26 52.58
C HIS A 373 -41.47 7.03 51.15
N LYS A 374 -42.16 5.93 50.85
CA LYS A 374 -42.70 5.68 49.51
C LYS A 374 -43.75 6.72 49.09
N VAL A 375 -44.63 7.10 50.02
CA VAL A 375 -45.62 8.16 49.76
C VAL A 375 -44.95 9.52 49.68
N GLY A 376 -43.91 9.76 50.50
CA GLY A 376 -43.07 10.96 50.40
C GLY A 376 -42.43 11.11 49.02
N ASP A 377 -41.83 10.02 48.49
CA ASP A 377 -41.25 9.98 47.15
C ASP A 377 -42.29 10.28 46.06
N GLU A 378 -43.51 9.75 46.19
CA GLU A 378 -44.61 10.04 45.27
C GLU A 378 -45.07 11.51 45.35
N VAL A 379 -45.08 12.09 46.55
CA VAL A 379 -45.37 13.52 46.76
C VAL A 379 -44.31 14.39 46.09
N ILE A 380 -43.01 14.06 46.25
CA ILE A 380 -41.92 14.77 45.56
C ILE A 380 -42.12 14.69 44.03
N CYS A 381 -42.40 13.51 43.49
CA CYS A 381 -42.68 13.32 42.06
C CYS A 381 -43.94 14.06 41.59
N HIS A 382 -44.93 14.25 42.46
CA HIS A 382 -46.12 15.03 42.16
C HIS A 382 -45.80 16.53 42.10
N VAL A 383 -45.10 17.05 43.11
CA VAL A 383 -44.64 18.45 43.14
C VAL A 383 -43.75 18.78 41.94
N ALA A 384 -42.79 17.90 41.60
CA ALA A 384 -41.94 18.06 40.43
C ALA A 384 -42.74 18.24 39.13
N ARG A 385 -43.81 17.45 38.94
CA ARG A 385 -44.69 17.56 37.77
C ARG A 385 -45.50 18.85 37.78
N LEU A 386 -46.00 19.27 38.94
CA LEU A 386 -46.72 20.53 39.07
C LEU A 386 -45.82 21.72 38.74
N MET A 387 -44.61 21.77 39.30
CA MET A 387 -43.62 22.81 39.00
C MET A 387 -43.32 22.90 37.51
N LEU A 388 -43.09 21.76 36.84
CA LEU A 388 -42.85 21.73 35.39
C LEU A 388 -44.04 22.26 34.57
N ASN A 389 -45.28 21.97 35.01
CA ASN A 389 -46.48 22.44 34.32
C ASN A 389 -46.74 23.94 34.55
N SER A 390 -46.21 24.51 35.64
CA SER A 390 -46.35 25.91 36.00
C SER A 390 -45.31 26.82 35.34
N VAL A 391 -44.37 26.26 34.55
CA VAL A 391 -43.30 27.01 33.86
C VAL A 391 -43.26 26.71 32.36
N ARG A 392 -42.49 27.50 31.60
CA ARG A 392 -42.29 27.30 30.16
C ARG A 392 -41.23 26.22 29.91
N GLN A 393 -41.19 25.67 28.70
CA GLN A 393 -40.21 24.65 28.32
C GLN A 393 -38.74 25.13 28.40
N GLN A 394 -38.52 26.44 28.25
CA GLN A 394 -37.19 27.06 28.35
C GLN A 394 -36.76 27.35 29.79
N ASP A 395 -37.69 27.33 30.74
CA ASP A 395 -37.40 27.57 32.16
C ASP A 395 -36.74 26.32 32.77
N ILE A 396 -35.86 26.54 33.74
CA ILE A 396 -35.07 25.47 34.36
C ILE A 396 -35.75 25.10 35.68
N VAL A 397 -36.08 23.82 35.84
CA VAL A 397 -36.56 23.25 37.11
C VAL A 397 -35.65 22.10 37.52
N ALA A 398 -35.15 22.16 38.75
CA ALA A 398 -34.25 21.18 39.30
C ALA A 398 -34.63 20.79 40.73
N ARG A 399 -34.17 19.59 41.14
CA ARG A 399 -34.20 19.15 42.53
C ARG A 399 -32.76 19.08 43.05
N PHE A 400 -32.48 19.83 44.11
CA PHE A 400 -31.11 19.93 44.65
C PHE A 400 -30.82 18.85 45.69
N GLY A 401 -31.85 18.36 46.37
CA GLY A 401 -31.79 17.25 47.32
C GLY A 401 -33.03 17.23 48.22
N GLY A 402 -33.33 16.09 48.85
CA GLY A 402 -34.46 16.00 49.79
C GLY A 402 -35.78 16.51 49.18
N GLU A 403 -36.41 17.47 49.83
CA GLU A 403 -37.62 18.18 49.41
C GLU A 403 -37.37 19.55 48.73
N GLU A 404 -36.12 19.88 48.42
CA GLU A 404 -35.72 21.18 47.89
C GLU A 404 -35.67 21.22 46.35
N PHE A 405 -36.37 22.21 45.78
CA PHE A 405 -36.44 22.48 44.35
C PHE A 405 -35.89 23.87 44.04
N VAL A 406 -35.23 23.99 42.90
CA VAL A 406 -34.69 25.25 42.40
C VAL A 406 -35.22 25.51 41.00
N VAL A 407 -35.68 26.73 40.78
CA VAL A 407 -36.24 27.19 39.51
C VAL A 407 -35.47 28.41 39.04
N ALA A 408 -35.03 28.40 37.78
CA ALA A 408 -34.51 29.59 37.11
C ALA A 408 -35.38 29.94 35.90
N ILE A 409 -35.76 31.21 35.83
CA ILE A 409 -36.59 31.77 34.77
C ILE A 409 -35.94 33.04 34.23
N THR A 410 -36.11 33.31 32.94
CA THR A 410 -35.56 34.50 32.28
C THR A 410 -36.66 35.28 31.58
N GLY A 411 -36.51 36.60 31.48
CA GLY A 411 -37.43 37.44 30.73
C GLY A 411 -37.16 38.94 30.86
N GLU A 412 -38.10 39.74 30.35
CA GLU A 412 -37.92 41.19 30.18
C GLU A 412 -38.39 42.04 31.38
N SER A 413 -39.20 41.49 32.28
CA SER A 413 -39.84 42.24 33.38
C SER A 413 -39.80 41.48 34.71
N SER A 414 -39.41 42.18 35.78
CA SER A 414 -39.40 41.66 37.14
C SER A 414 -40.80 41.31 37.64
N GLU A 415 -41.81 42.05 37.21
CA GLU A 415 -43.21 41.83 37.58
C GLU A 415 -43.72 40.52 36.96
N LEU A 416 -43.37 40.28 35.69
CA LEU A 416 -43.70 39.04 35.00
C LEU A 416 -43.05 37.83 35.70
N LEU A 417 -41.75 37.91 35.99
CA LEU A 417 -41.01 36.83 36.66
C LEU A 417 -41.57 36.59 38.07
N SER A 418 -41.93 37.66 38.80
CA SER A 418 -42.56 37.56 40.12
C SER A 418 -43.88 36.78 40.04
N SER A 419 -44.73 37.11 39.06
CA SER A 419 -46.01 36.42 38.86
C SER A 419 -45.85 34.93 38.53
N ILE A 420 -44.74 34.52 37.90
CA ILE A 420 -44.46 33.12 37.61
C ILE A 420 -44.10 32.37 38.89
N PHE A 421 -43.27 32.94 39.76
CA PHE A 421 -42.94 32.31 41.05
C PHE A 421 -44.16 32.18 41.97
N GLU A 422 -45.00 33.22 42.03
CA GLU A 422 -46.29 33.16 42.74
C GLU A 422 -47.23 32.12 42.12
N ARG A 423 -47.27 32.01 40.80
CA ARG A 423 -48.06 30.98 40.11
C ARG A 423 -47.60 29.57 40.47
N ILE A 424 -46.29 29.30 40.48
CA ILE A 424 -45.75 27.98 40.86
C ILE A 424 -46.26 27.59 42.24
N GLN A 425 -46.15 28.48 43.22
CA GLN A 425 -46.59 28.20 44.59
C GLN A 425 -48.11 28.07 44.70
N ASN A 426 -48.89 28.92 44.02
CA ASN A 426 -50.34 28.84 44.00
C ASN A 426 -50.85 27.55 43.34
N ASP A 427 -50.29 27.17 42.18
CA ASP A 427 -50.68 25.96 41.46
C ASP A 427 -50.43 24.71 42.30
N ILE A 428 -49.35 24.69 43.08
CA ILE A 428 -49.05 23.55 43.96
C ILE A 428 -49.96 23.53 45.18
N SER A 429 -50.18 24.69 45.82
CA SER A 429 -51.02 24.78 47.03
C SER A 429 -52.51 24.52 46.80
N LEU A 430 -52.99 24.74 45.57
CA LEU A 430 -54.35 24.41 45.17
C LEU A 430 -54.56 22.92 44.89
N GLN A 431 -53.48 22.14 44.77
CA GLN A 431 -53.56 20.71 44.50
C GLN A 431 -53.38 19.91 45.79
N SER A 432 -53.98 18.72 45.81
CA SER A 432 -53.78 17.74 46.89
C SER A 432 -53.30 16.44 46.28
N TYR A 433 -52.34 15.79 46.95
CA TYR A 433 -51.93 14.45 46.55
C TYR A 433 -52.89 13.43 47.16
N ARG A 434 -53.48 12.58 46.32
CA ARG A 434 -54.35 11.50 46.77
C ARG A 434 -53.54 10.22 46.89
N CYS A 435 -53.37 9.75 48.11
CA CYS A 435 -52.66 8.51 48.40
C CYS A 435 -53.40 7.31 47.80
N PRO A 436 -52.69 6.22 47.48
CA PRO A 436 -53.30 4.95 47.10
C PRO A 436 -54.27 4.40 48.16
N THR A 437 -54.06 4.76 49.44
CA THR A 437 -54.94 4.42 50.57
C THR A 437 -56.26 5.22 50.60
N GLY A 438 -56.37 6.27 49.79
CA GLY A 438 -57.55 7.14 49.70
C GLY A 438 -57.41 8.49 50.41
N ASP A 439 -56.41 8.64 51.27
CA ASP A 439 -56.12 9.87 52.03
C ASP A 439 -55.73 11.03 51.10
N LYS A 440 -56.10 12.25 51.48
CA LYS A 440 -55.69 13.48 50.77
C LYS A 440 -54.63 14.21 51.59
N ILE A 441 -53.48 14.44 50.97
CA ILE A 441 -52.38 15.22 51.52
C ILE A 441 -52.42 16.61 50.87
N SER A 442 -52.67 17.64 51.66
CA SER A 442 -52.50 19.03 51.22
C SER A 442 -51.00 19.32 51.13
N ILE A 443 -50.57 19.91 50.02
CA ILE A 443 -49.16 20.21 49.77
C ILE A 443 -49.00 21.72 49.70
N SER A 444 -47.97 22.26 50.36
CA SER A 444 -47.57 23.65 50.26
C SER A 444 -46.07 23.71 50.00
N VAL A 445 -45.63 24.65 49.15
CA VAL A 445 -44.21 24.90 48.87
C VAL A 445 -43.90 26.38 49.08
N PRO A 446 -43.52 26.82 50.29
CA PRO A 446 -42.98 28.16 50.46
C PRO A 446 -41.80 28.34 49.49
N GLY A 447 -41.73 29.54 48.92
CA GLY A 447 -40.70 29.91 47.96
C GLY A 447 -39.93 31.13 48.41
N GLY A 448 -38.65 31.17 48.07
CA GLY A 448 -37.84 32.37 48.12
C GLY A 448 -37.25 32.63 46.75
N ALA A 449 -37.55 33.79 46.16
CA ALA A 449 -37.03 34.14 44.84
C ALA A 449 -36.26 35.45 44.86
N THR A 450 -35.19 35.49 44.07
CA THR A 450 -34.41 36.70 43.83
C THR A 450 -34.33 36.99 42.34
N LEU A 451 -34.69 38.21 41.96
CA LEU A 451 -34.65 38.70 40.59
C LEU A 451 -33.44 39.63 40.41
N TYR A 452 -32.69 39.40 39.36
CA TYR A 452 -31.47 40.13 39.04
C TYR A 452 -31.55 40.73 37.65
N SER A 453 -31.24 42.02 37.52
CA SER A 453 -30.99 42.62 36.21
C SER A 453 -29.58 42.23 35.72
N LEU A 454 -29.50 41.56 34.57
CA LEU A 454 -28.22 41.11 34.01
C LEU A 454 -27.31 42.27 33.60
N TYR A 455 -27.84 43.49 33.41
CA TYR A 455 -27.01 44.70 33.19
C TYR A 455 -26.06 45.04 34.35
N LYS A 456 -26.29 44.47 35.54
CA LYS A 456 -25.48 44.74 36.74
C LYS A 456 -24.40 43.68 37.01
N PHE A 457 -24.29 42.66 36.16
CA PHE A 457 -23.39 41.53 36.35
C PHE A 457 -22.63 41.20 35.07
N ASP A 458 -21.38 40.74 35.20
CA ASP A 458 -20.53 40.42 34.05
C ASP A 458 -20.98 39.14 33.30
N SER A 459 -21.66 38.22 33.99
CA SER A 459 -22.26 37.02 33.38
C SER A 459 -23.23 36.31 34.34
N VAL A 460 -24.09 35.45 33.79
CA VAL A 460 -24.96 34.54 34.57
C VAL A 460 -24.13 33.62 35.48
N GLY A 461 -22.95 33.17 35.04
CA GLY A 461 -22.06 32.35 35.85
C GLY A 461 -21.53 33.06 37.09
N HIS A 462 -21.12 34.33 36.94
CA HIS A 462 -20.65 35.15 38.06
C HIS A 462 -21.76 35.42 39.10
N LEU A 463 -23.00 35.57 38.64
CA LEU A 463 -24.18 35.69 39.49
C LEU A 463 -24.46 34.38 40.26
N TRP A 464 -24.34 33.25 39.56
CA TRP A 464 -24.57 31.93 40.13
C TRP A 464 -23.61 31.61 41.29
N GLU A 465 -22.31 31.77 41.08
CA GLU A 465 -21.27 31.40 42.05
C GLU A 465 -21.30 32.24 43.33
N ASN A 466 -21.68 33.52 43.24
CA ASN A 466 -21.47 34.46 44.34
C ASN A 466 -22.71 34.71 45.22
N GLN A 467 -23.92 34.76 44.66
CA GLN A 467 -25.07 35.35 45.39
C GLN A 467 -26.43 34.67 45.14
N SER A 468 -26.70 34.14 43.95
CA SER A 468 -28.07 33.79 43.52
C SER A 468 -28.86 32.81 44.41
N ILE A 469 -28.28 31.66 44.79
CA ILE A 469 -28.94 30.68 45.66
C ILE A 469 -29.12 31.26 47.05
N ARG A 470 -28.03 31.82 47.61
CA ARG A 470 -28.02 32.30 49.00
C ARG A 470 -29.07 33.39 49.23
N SER A 471 -29.21 34.34 48.32
CA SER A 471 -30.24 35.37 48.43
C SER A 471 -31.64 34.79 48.37
N SER A 472 -31.85 33.76 47.54
CA SER A 472 -33.14 33.08 47.40
C SER A 472 -33.48 32.23 48.62
N ASP A 473 -32.51 31.55 49.22
CA ASP A 473 -32.64 30.86 50.50
C ASP A 473 -33.01 31.81 51.65
N GLU A 474 -32.41 33.00 51.68
CA GLU A 474 -32.76 34.03 52.67
C GLU A 474 -34.22 34.48 52.53
N GLN A 475 -34.75 34.56 51.29
CA GLN A 475 -36.17 34.83 51.08
C GLN A 475 -37.06 33.63 51.45
N LEU A 476 -36.61 32.40 51.19
CA LEU A 476 -37.35 31.19 51.56
C LEU A 476 -37.49 31.11 53.10
N TYR A 477 -36.43 31.47 53.82
CA TYR A 477 -36.47 31.56 55.27
C TYR A 477 -37.52 32.58 55.75
N LYS A 478 -37.62 33.75 55.11
CA LYS A 478 -38.65 34.74 55.42
C LYS A 478 -40.06 34.22 55.12
N ALA A 479 -40.25 33.52 53.99
CA ALA A 479 -41.53 32.93 53.63
C ALA A 479 -42.00 31.91 54.68
N LYS A 480 -41.08 31.05 55.15
CA LYS A 480 -41.33 30.10 56.24
C LYS A 480 -41.66 30.79 57.56
N ALA A 481 -40.95 31.87 57.90
CA ALA A 481 -41.17 32.63 59.14
C ALA A 481 -42.49 33.42 59.14
N ALA A 482 -42.95 33.89 57.98
CA ALA A 482 -44.16 34.71 57.85
C ALA A 482 -45.45 33.88 57.64
N GLY A 483 -45.46 32.60 58.03
CA GLY A 483 -46.66 31.75 58.02
C GLY A 483 -46.68 30.66 56.95
N LYS A 484 -45.57 30.46 56.22
CA LYS A 484 -45.43 29.47 55.13
C LYS A 484 -46.41 29.71 53.98
N ASN A 485 -46.56 28.75 53.07
CA ASN A 485 -47.49 28.79 51.91
C ASN A 485 -47.53 30.13 51.16
N GLN A 486 -46.37 30.71 50.89
CA GLN A 486 -46.21 31.96 50.16
C GLN A 486 -44.82 32.03 49.53
N VAL A 487 -44.64 32.96 48.59
CA VAL A 487 -43.33 33.27 48.02
C VAL A 487 -42.88 34.64 48.47
N CYS A 488 -41.67 34.74 49.01
CA CYS A 488 -41.02 36.04 49.24
C CYS A 488 -40.08 36.35 48.08
N ILE A 489 -40.24 37.53 47.48
CA ILE A 489 -39.50 37.93 46.28
C ILE A 489 -38.68 39.19 46.57
N GLN A 490 -37.40 39.16 46.20
CA GLN A 490 -36.50 40.31 46.27
C GLN A 490 -36.02 40.67 44.88
N VAL A 491 -36.06 41.96 44.53
CA VAL A 491 -35.57 42.49 43.25
C VAL A 491 -34.28 43.27 43.48
N TYR A 492 -33.25 43.02 42.66
CA TYR A 492 -31.92 43.64 42.72
C TYR A 492 -31.55 44.44 41.47
#